data_AF-A0AAU6BQT7-F1
#
_entry.id   AF-A0AAU6BQT7-F1
#
_cell.length_a   1.000
_cell.length_b   1.000
_cell.length_c   1.000
_cell.angle_alpha   90.00
_cell.angle_beta   90.00
_cell.angle_gamma   90.00
#
_symmetry.space_group_name_H-M   'P 1'
#
loop_
_entity.id
_entity.type
_entity.pdbx_description
1 polymer ?
#
loop_
_entity_poly.entity_id
_entity_poly.type
_entity_poly.pdbx_seq_one_letter_code
_entity_poly.pdbx_strand_id
1 'polypeptide(L)'
;MPGTVLLLAASPVGKGRLVDAASVLPVLAAVDPAVLSGTDTANVVELADPLEPQAVLTRLRAAATAPGPLTVFVTGQLQLDRKQHLPHLALARTTPATVRYTGFPWAWVREELRLRAPGTTTLLLDLHTDAETWQWLRDRPLDSGRTHAVYGRIAPPPGRRVVAVPSYMKAVATILRSGYRPAVEQLHEQALGRLGAEGYADVVLSAPGVGAGVPGGFAPRPPSALNGPRPQTPDGLDDAGLSRKSAPRSQESDPRSADRAPRSQESDPRSRDSDPHTAVTDAVQAGRHADADALAAEHEQAAVRAHGRGSEEALHWSEVRADLAMLAGDPVRSCRAWLAVAGARLAAGQAADAPAVEAAVDRAHHQWGQIHEPARARELGPELAELRSRVPGRRAGALDHVQQHLVQLQLLG
;
A
#
# COMPACT_ATOMS: atom_id res chain seq x y z
N MET A 1 8.43 -24.69 -15.07
CA MET A 1 7.56 -25.56 -14.25
C MET A 1 6.14 -25.01 -14.33
N PRO A 2 5.09 -25.86 -14.31
CA PRO A 2 3.72 -25.37 -14.32
C PRO A 2 3.46 -24.50 -13.10
N GLY A 3 2.73 -23.41 -13.28
CA GLY A 3 2.23 -22.57 -12.19
C GLY A 3 0.98 -23.18 -11.57
N THR A 4 0.66 -22.78 -10.36
CA THR A 4 -0.60 -23.09 -9.69
C THR A 4 -1.37 -21.79 -9.45
N VAL A 5 -2.67 -21.82 -9.69
CA VAL A 5 -3.60 -20.72 -9.45
C VAL A 5 -4.70 -21.20 -8.53
N LEU A 6 -4.92 -20.49 -7.42
CA LEU A 6 -6.04 -20.73 -6.52
C LEU A 6 -6.97 -19.53 -6.53
N LEU A 7 -8.18 -19.70 -7.06
CA LEU A 7 -9.25 -18.71 -7.06
C LEU A 7 -10.16 -19.00 -5.86
N LEU A 8 -10.21 -18.11 -4.87
CA LEU A 8 -11.05 -18.23 -3.69
C LEU A 8 -12.00 -17.03 -3.61
N ALA A 9 -13.25 -17.24 -3.99
CA ALA A 9 -14.33 -16.29 -3.73
C ALA A 9 -15.18 -16.79 -2.56
N ALA A 10 -15.27 -16.01 -1.47
CA ALA A 10 -16.00 -16.43 -0.27
C ALA A 10 -16.84 -15.30 0.31
N SER A 11 -18.15 -15.49 0.39
CA SER A 11 -19.07 -14.62 1.11
C SER A 11 -20.26 -15.39 1.70
N PRO A 12 -20.77 -15.01 2.89
CA PRO A 12 -21.98 -15.59 3.47
C PRO A 12 -23.18 -15.53 2.54
N VAL A 13 -24.11 -16.47 2.71
CA VAL A 13 -25.44 -16.39 2.10
C VAL A 13 -26.37 -15.52 2.95
N GLY A 14 -27.20 -14.70 2.30
CA GLY A 14 -28.23 -13.90 2.96
C GLY A 14 -27.74 -12.61 3.62
N LYS A 15 -28.40 -12.21 4.72
CA LYS A 15 -28.39 -10.82 5.24
C LYS A 15 -27.03 -10.31 5.75
N GLY A 16 -26.05 -11.18 5.96
CA GLY A 16 -24.69 -10.83 6.38
C GLY A 16 -23.70 -10.65 5.23
N ARG A 17 -24.14 -10.79 3.97
CA ARG A 17 -23.32 -10.61 2.77
C ARG A 17 -22.99 -9.13 2.57
N LEU A 18 -21.70 -8.81 2.51
CA LEU A 18 -21.16 -7.47 2.28
C LEU A 18 -20.67 -7.29 0.85
N VAL A 19 -20.24 -8.37 0.19
CA VAL A 19 -19.77 -8.36 -1.21
C VAL A 19 -20.33 -9.57 -1.95
N ASP A 20 -20.58 -9.43 -3.26
CA ASP A 20 -20.86 -10.55 -4.14
C ASP A 20 -19.55 -11.12 -4.71
N ALA A 21 -18.80 -11.83 -3.86
CA ALA A 21 -17.46 -12.33 -4.18
C ALA A 21 -17.47 -13.27 -5.40
N ALA A 22 -18.43 -14.19 -5.48
CA ALA A 22 -18.52 -15.16 -6.57
C ALA A 22 -18.71 -14.51 -7.96
N SER A 23 -19.20 -13.26 -8.02
CA SER A 23 -19.42 -12.53 -9.28
C SER A 23 -18.14 -12.22 -10.07
N VAL A 24 -16.95 -12.45 -9.52
CA VAL A 24 -15.68 -12.31 -10.25
C VAL A 24 -15.19 -13.60 -10.90
N LEU A 25 -15.65 -14.77 -10.45
CA LEU A 25 -15.17 -16.05 -10.96
C LEU A 25 -15.42 -16.23 -12.47
N PRO A 26 -16.59 -15.89 -13.05
CA PRO A 26 -16.78 -15.97 -14.51
C PRO A 26 -15.88 -15.01 -15.30
N VAL A 27 -15.39 -13.94 -14.67
CA VAL A 27 -14.48 -12.97 -15.31
C VAL A 27 -13.04 -13.50 -15.30
N LEU A 28 -12.61 -14.11 -14.18
CA LEU A 28 -11.31 -14.76 -14.05
C LEU A 28 -11.20 -16.04 -14.88
N ALA A 29 -12.25 -16.87 -14.90
CA ALA A 29 -12.31 -18.09 -15.72
C ALA A 29 -12.28 -17.82 -17.24
N ALA A 30 -12.51 -16.57 -17.66
CA ALA A 30 -12.38 -16.13 -19.04
C ALA A 30 -10.98 -15.55 -19.37
N VAL A 31 -10.04 -15.59 -18.43
CA VAL A 31 -8.61 -15.29 -18.63
C VAL A 31 -7.89 -16.62 -18.90
N ASP A 32 -6.95 -16.61 -19.84
CA ASP A 32 -6.15 -17.79 -20.14
C ASP A 32 -5.36 -18.29 -18.90
N PRO A 33 -5.33 -19.60 -18.60
CA PRO A 33 -4.62 -20.14 -17.44
C PRO A 33 -3.14 -19.76 -17.35
N ALA A 34 -2.42 -19.70 -18.47
CA ALA A 34 -1.01 -19.29 -18.50
C ALA A 34 -0.85 -17.81 -18.13
N VAL A 35 -1.81 -16.97 -18.52
CA VAL A 35 -1.86 -15.55 -18.16
C VAL A 35 -2.28 -15.36 -16.69
N LEU A 36 -3.17 -16.21 -16.16
CA LEU A 36 -3.53 -16.23 -14.72
C LEU A 36 -2.38 -16.67 -13.80
N SER A 37 -1.49 -17.56 -14.26
CA SER A 37 -0.32 -18.00 -13.49
C SER A 37 0.94 -17.17 -13.71
N GLY A 38 1.10 -16.58 -14.90
CA GLY A 38 2.38 -16.03 -15.36
C GLY A 38 3.39 -17.10 -15.79
N THR A 39 2.92 -18.25 -16.26
CA THR A 39 3.75 -19.40 -16.66
C THR A 39 3.10 -20.14 -17.84
N ASP A 40 3.89 -20.73 -18.75
CA ASP A 40 3.41 -21.39 -19.97
C ASP A 40 2.29 -22.43 -19.80
N THR A 41 2.21 -23.05 -18.61
CA THR A 41 1.17 -24.01 -18.22
C THR A 41 0.73 -23.75 -16.79
N ALA A 42 -0.55 -23.97 -16.48
CA ALA A 42 -1.12 -23.70 -15.17
C ALA A 42 -2.12 -24.77 -14.72
N ASN A 43 -2.14 -25.08 -13.43
CA ASN A 43 -3.24 -25.76 -12.78
C ASN A 43 -4.10 -24.73 -12.05
N VAL A 44 -5.39 -24.62 -12.41
CA VAL A 44 -6.33 -23.65 -11.83
C VAL A 44 -7.33 -24.39 -10.93
N VAL A 45 -7.42 -23.98 -9.67
CA VAL A 45 -8.37 -24.50 -8.70
C VAL A 45 -9.32 -23.38 -8.27
N GLU A 46 -10.61 -23.57 -8.47
CA GLU A 46 -11.65 -22.62 -8.08
C GLU A 46 -12.41 -23.08 -6.83
N LEU A 47 -12.70 -22.13 -5.94
CA LEU A 47 -13.55 -22.27 -4.76
C LEU A 47 -14.55 -21.12 -4.73
N ALA A 48 -15.79 -21.41 -5.11
CA ALA A 48 -16.92 -20.49 -5.07
C ALA A 48 -17.75 -20.70 -3.79
N ASP A 49 -17.89 -19.66 -2.97
CA ASP A 49 -18.64 -19.63 -1.70
C ASP A 49 -18.53 -20.96 -0.91
N PRO A 50 -17.31 -21.41 -0.52
CA PRO A 50 -17.14 -22.69 0.15
C PRO A 50 -17.86 -22.70 1.51
N LEU A 51 -18.43 -23.86 1.89
CA LEU A 51 -19.26 -24.01 3.10
C LEU A 51 -18.45 -24.36 4.37
N GLU A 52 -17.31 -25.02 4.20
CA GLU A 52 -16.53 -25.64 5.28
C GLU A 52 -15.08 -25.13 5.27
N PRO A 53 -14.53 -24.64 6.40
CA PRO A 53 -13.16 -24.11 6.44
C PRO A 53 -12.10 -25.19 6.19
N GLN A 54 -12.40 -26.46 6.51
CA GLN A 54 -11.51 -27.57 6.19
C GLN A 54 -11.37 -27.83 4.68
N ALA A 55 -12.44 -27.62 3.89
CA ALA A 55 -12.35 -27.76 2.44
C ALA A 55 -11.42 -26.71 1.81
N VAL A 56 -11.48 -25.46 2.33
CA VAL A 56 -10.55 -24.39 1.97
C VAL A 56 -9.12 -24.75 2.40
N LEU A 57 -8.93 -25.23 3.63
CA LEU A 57 -7.61 -25.61 4.17
C LEU A 57 -6.95 -26.70 3.33
N THR A 58 -7.66 -27.78 2.99
CA THR A 58 -7.14 -28.86 2.15
C THR A 58 -6.67 -28.36 0.78
N ARG A 59 -7.41 -27.45 0.16
CA ARG A 59 -7.12 -26.91 -1.16
C ARG A 59 -5.97 -25.91 -1.14
N LEU A 60 -5.92 -25.04 -0.13
CA LEU A 60 -4.79 -24.16 0.12
C LEU A 60 -3.51 -24.95 0.38
N ARG A 61 -3.56 -25.99 1.22
CA ARG A 61 -2.41 -26.86 1.52
C ARG A 61 -1.90 -27.57 0.25
N ALA A 62 -2.80 -28.14 -0.55
CA ALA A 62 -2.43 -28.77 -1.82
C ALA A 62 -1.72 -27.77 -2.77
N ALA A 63 -2.25 -26.55 -2.90
CA ALA A 63 -1.63 -25.49 -3.68
C ALA A 63 -0.29 -25.02 -3.09
N ALA A 64 -0.16 -24.96 -1.76
CA ALA A 64 1.08 -24.61 -1.07
C ALA A 64 2.19 -25.66 -1.29
N THR A 65 1.84 -26.95 -1.36
CA THR A 65 2.76 -28.05 -1.67
C THR A 65 3.11 -28.18 -3.16
N ALA A 66 2.42 -27.47 -4.05
CA ALA A 66 2.69 -27.55 -5.48
C ALA A 66 4.05 -26.91 -5.85
N PRO A 67 4.85 -27.56 -6.73
CA PRO A 67 6.13 -26.99 -7.18
C PRO A 67 5.90 -25.79 -8.10
N GLY A 68 6.81 -24.82 -8.05
CA GLY A 68 6.77 -23.63 -8.92
C GLY A 68 5.90 -22.48 -8.39
N PRO A 69 5.60 -21.48 -9.25
CA PRO A 69 4.88 -20.28 -8.85
C PRO A 69 3.44 -20.58 -8.40
N LEU A 70 2.98 -19.88 -7.36
CA LEU A 70 1.60 -19.92 -6.88
C LEU A 70 1.02 -18.50 -6.91
N THR A 71 -0.05 -18.29 -7.66
CA THR A 71 -0.87 -17.07 -7.56
C THR A 71 -2.18 -17.41 -6.86
N VAL A 72 -2.44 -16.78 -5.71
CA VAL A 72 -3.71 -16.92 -4.97
C VAL A 72 -4.53 -15.66 -5.15
N PHE A 73 -5.68 -15.77 -5.78
CA PHE A 73 -6.65 -14.68 -5.91
C PHE A 73 -7.73 -14.88 -4.84
N VAL A 74 -7.80 -14.00 -3.84
CA VAL A 74 -8.81 -14.07 -2.78
C VAL A 74 -9.75 -12.88 -2.90
N THR A 75 -11.04 -13.18 -3.01
CA THR A 75 -12.13 -12.19 -3.02
C THR A 75 -13.12 -12.58 -1.92
N GLY A 76 -13.55 -11.64 -1.09
CA GLY A 76 -14.52 -11.98 -0.05
C GLY A 76 -14.68 -10.93 1.02
N GLN A 77 -15.24 -11.35 2.15
CA GLN A 77 -15.38 -10.48 3.32
C GLN A 77 -14.67 -11.05 4.55
N LEU A 78 -14.02 -10.17 5.30
CA LEU A 78 -13.43 -10.45 6.60
C LEU A 78 -14.41 -10.12 7.74
N GLN A 79 -14.39 -10.94 8.78
CA GLN A 79 -15.08 -10.71 10.05
C GLN A 79 -14.16 -11.09 11.22
N LEU A 80 -14.24 -10.37 12.35
CA LEU A 80 -13.51 -10.73 13.57
C LEU A 80 -14.24 -11.82 14.38
N ASP A 81 -13.47 -12.75 14.96
CA ASP A 81 -13.97 -13.57 16.08
C ASP A 81 -14.13 -12.68 17.33
N ARG A 82 -15.35 -12.60 17.86
CA ARG A 82 -15.68 -11.89 19.11
C ARG A 82 -14.88 -12.34 20.34
N LYS A 83 -14.32 -13.55 20.35
CA LYS A 83 -13.52 -14.04 21.49
C LYS A 83 -12.05 -13.66 21.38
N GLN A 84 -11.43 -13.88 20.23
CA GLN A 84 -9.98 -13.70 20.03
C GLN A 84 -9.62 -12.39 19.30
N HIS A 85 -10.61 -11.67 18.75
CA HIS A 85 -10.46 -10.51 17.88
C HIS A 85 -9.47 -10.76 16.73
N LEU A 86 -9.57 -11.95 16.11
CA LEU A 86 -8.76 -12.37 14.98
C LEU A 86 -9.58 -12.37 13.68
N PRO A 87 -9.03 -11.90 12.55
CA PRO A 87 -9.72 -11.88 11.27
C PRO A 87 -9.92 -13.28 10.69
N HIS A 88 -11.13 -13.54 10.23
CA HIS A 88 -11.54 -14.74 9.50
C HIS A 88 -12.16 -14.32 8.17
N LEU A 89 -11.82 -15.02 7.09
CA LEU A 89 -12.56 -14.93 5.82
C LEU A 89 -13.90 -15.62 6.00
N ALA A 90 -15.00 -14.88 5.83
CA ALA A 90 -16.34 -15.40 6.06
C ALA A 90 -16.77 -16.31 4.91
N LEU A 91 -17.19 -17.52 5.26
CA LEU A 91 -17.61 -18.57 4.34
C LEU A 91 -19.12 -18.57 4.14
N ALA A 92 -19.65 -19.42 3.25
CA ALA A 92 -21.07 -19.37 2.85
C ALA A 92 -22.07 -19.44 4.03
N ARG A 93 -21.74 -20.18 5.10
CA ARG A 93 -22.59 -20.30 6.30
C ARG A 93 -22.14 -19.43 7.48
N THR A 94 -21.19 -18.53 7.27
CA THR A 94 -20.65 -17.69 8.34
C THR A 94 -21.63 -16.59 8.73
N THR A 95 -21.80 -16.42 10.04
CA THR A 95 -22.51 -15.29 10.65
C THR A 95 -21.60 -14.64 11.70
N PRO A 96 -21.84 -13.39 12.12
CA PRO A 96 -21.09 -12.76 13.20
C PRO A 96 -21.11 -13.53 14.54
N ALA A 97 -22.06 -14.45 14.75
CA ALA A 97 -22.11 -15.32 15.92
C ALA A 97 -21.36 -16.65 15.74
N THR A 98 -21.15 -17.10 14.50
CA THR A 98 -20.57 -18.42 14.16
C THR A 98 -19.20 -18.34 13.48
N VAL A 99 -18.70 -17.13 13.21
CA VAL A 99 -17.43 -16.86 12.50
C VAL A 99 -16.25 -17.68 13.01
N ARG A 100 -16.08 -17.83 14.32
CA ARG A 100 -15.01 -18.63 14.95
C ARG A 100 -15.01 -20.12 14.57
N TYR A 101 -16.16 -20.65 14.18
CA TYR A 101 -16.37 -22.08 13.90
C TYR A 101 -16.61 -22.38 12.41
N THR A 102 -17.01 -21.35 11.64
CA THR A 102 -17.47 -21.49 10.25
C THR A 102 -16.67 -20.65 9.26
N GLY A 103 -16.07 -19.54 9.72
CA GLY A 103 -15.15 -18.74 8.93
C GLY A 103 -13.79 -19.41 8.83
N PHE A 104 -13.00 -19.03 7.83
CA PHE A 104 -11.65 -19.50 7.63
C PHE A 104 -10.64 -18.56 8.31
N PRO A 105 -9.90 -18.97 9.35
CA PRO A 105 -8.96 -18.10 10.07
C PRO A 105 -7.86 -17.56 9.13
N TRP A 106 -7.65 -16.24 9.10
CA TRP A 106 -6.64 -15.66 8.20
C TRP A 106 -5.22 -16.14 8.52
N ALA A 107 -4.94 -16.41 9.80
CA ALA A 107 -3.66 -16.97 10.26
C ALA A 107 -3.29 -18.28 9.54
N TRP A 108 -4.27 -19.09 9.11
CA TRP A 108 -4.03 -20.31 8.33
C TRP A 108 -3.51 -20.01 6.91
N VAL A 109 -3.87 -18.86 6.30
CA VAL A 109 -3.30 -18.43 5.01
C VAL A 109 -1.79 -18.27 5.14
N ARG A 110 -1.37 -17.46 6.12
CA ARG A 110 0.04 -17.24 6.46
C ARG A 110 0.75 -18.54 6.82
N GLU A 111 0.12 -19.39 7.65
CA GLU A 111 0.73 -20.61 8.16
C GLU A 111 0.94 -21.69 7.09
N GLU A 112 -0.02 -21.93 6.19
CA GLU A 112 0.16 -22.91 5.11
C GLU A 112 1.20 -22.44 4.08
N LEU A 113 1.27 -21.13 3.82
CA LEU A 113 2.21 -20.59 2.84
C LEU A 113 3.65 -20.44 3.40
N ARG A 114 3.86 -20.42 4.72
CA ARG A 114 5.15 -20.11 5.38
C ARG A 114 6.37 -20.91 4.91
N LEU A 115 6.18 -22.10 4.34
CA LEU A 115 7.25 -22.99 3.88
C LEU A 115 7.56 -22.85 2.38
N ARG A 116 6.82 -22.00 1.66
CA ARG A 116 7.08 -21.67 0.25
C ARG A 116 8.38 -20.89 0.12
N ALA A 117 9.13 -21.13 -0.95
CA ALA A 117 10.34 -20.36 -1.24
C ALA A 117 10.00 -18.87 -1.47
N PRO A 118 10.79 -17.91 -0.94
CA PRO A 118 10.55 -16.48 -1.14
C PRO A 118 10.42 -16.09 -2.62
N GLY A 119 9.53 -15.14 -2.92
CA GLY A 119 9.26 -14.69 -4.29
C GLY A 119 8.49 -15.68 -5.19
N THR A 120 8.24 -16.92 -4.76
CA THR A 120 7.44 -17.88 -5.56
C THR A 120 5.93 -17.75 -5.38
N THR A 121 5.47 -16.98 -4.40
CA THR A 121 4.04 -16.87 -4.04
C THR A 121 3.57 -15.44 -4.15
N THR A 122 2.46 -15.25 -4.85
CA THR A 122 1.75 -13.96 -4.99
C THR A 122 0.32 -14.11 -4.48
N LEU A 123 -0.13 -13.18 -3.65
CA LEU A 123 -1.52 -13.04 -3.22
C LEU A 123 -2.11 -11.77 -3.83
N LEU A 124 -3.26 -11.90 -4.49
CA LEU A 124 -4.06 -10.81 -5.02
C LEU A 124 -5.39 -10.76 -4.27
N LEU A 125 -5.66 -9.66 -3.57
CA LEU A 125 -6.69 -9.58 -2.52
C LEU A 125 -7.76 -8.51 -2.83
N ASP A 126 -9.04 -8.88 -2.77
CA ASP A 126 -10.18 -7.96 -2.83
C ASP A 126 -11.15 -8.26 -1.67
N LEU A 127 -10.85 -7.68 -0.51
CA LEU A 127 -11.49 -8.00 0.75
C LEU A 127 -12.43 -6.87 1.17
N HIS A 128 -13.58 -7.20 1.76
CA HIS A 128 -14.54 -6.24 2.31
C HIS A 128 -14.72 -6.51 3.81
N THR A 129 -15.11 -5.51 4.59
CA THR A 129 -15.15 -5.63 6.06
C THR A 129 -16.47 -5.15 6.64
N ASP A 130 -16.88 -5.66 7.79
CA ASP A 130 -17.88 -4.95 8.61
C ASP A 130 -17.22 -3.80 9.39
N ALA A 131 -18.01 -2.92 10.01
CA ALA A 131 -17.51 -1.73 10.68
C ALA A 131 -16.54 -2.04 11.84
N GLU A 132 -16.72 -3.17 12.54
CA GLU A 132 -15.87 -3.61 13.65
C GLU A 132 -14.50 -4.07 13.12
N THR A 133 -14.52 -4.95 12.12
CA THR A 133 -13.32 -5.46 11.45
C THR A 133 -12.56 -4.35 10.74
N TRP A 134 -13.27 -3.40 10.14
CA TRP A 134 -12.68 -2.20 9.51
C TRP A 134 -11.90 -1.35 10.51
N GLN A 135 -12.52 -0.99 11.64
CA GLN A 135 -11.87 -0.19 12.67
C GLN A 135 -10.60 -0.87 13.19
N TRP A 136 -10.66 -2.18 13.44
CA TRP A 136 -9.52 -2.98 13.91
C TRP A 136 -8.36 -3.04 12.91
N LEU A 137 -8.65 -3.16 11.60
CA LEU A 137 -7.64 -3.29 10.55
C LEU A 137 -6.89 -2.00 10.23
N ARG A 138 -7.46 -0.83 10.55
CA ARG A 138 -6.73 0.46 10.43
C ARG A 138 -5.54 0.53 11.39
N ASP A 139 -5.68 -0.06 12.58
CA ASP A 139 -4.62 -0.07 13.61
C ASP A 139 -3.70 -1.31 13.52
N ARG A 140 -4.14 -2.35 12.80
CA ARG A 140 -3.47 -3.66 12.75
C ARG A 140 -3.47 -4.22 11.31
N PRO A 141 -2.34 -4.16 10.58
CA PRO A 141 -2.29 -4.65 9.21
C PRO A 141 -2.57 -6.16 9.16
N LEU A 142 -3.19 -6.59 8.07
CA LEU A 142 -3.56 -7.98 7.82
C LEU A 142 -2.31 -8.84 7.52
N ASP A 143 -1.82 -9.57 8.53
CA ASP A 143 -0.60 -10.39 8.40
C ASP A 143 -0.80 -11.62 7.48
N SER A 144 -0.20 -11.54 6.29
CA SER A 144 -0.11 -12.63 5.29
C SER A 144 1.30 -13.24 5.18
N GLY A 145 2.20 -12.92 6.10
CA GLY A 145 3.61 -13.31 6.07
C GLY A 145 4.50 -12.36 5.23
N ARG A 146 5.82 -12.49 5.38
CA ARG A 146 6.83 -11.56 4.82
C ARG A 146 7.55 -12.08 3.56
N THR A 147 7.38 -13.35 3.23
CA THR A 147 8.07 -14.06 2.13
C THR A 147 7.30 -14.09 0.82
N HIS A 148 6.05 -13.63 0.83
CA HIS A 148 5.11 -13.67 -0.28
C HIS A 148 4.79 -12.25 -0.71
N ALA A 149 4.60 -12.03 -2.01
CA ALA A 149 4.09 -10.77 -2.50
C ALA A 149 2.59 -10.68 -2.20
N VAL A 150 2.13 -9.57 -1.63
CA VAL A 150 0.73 -9.35 -1.24
C VAL A 150 0.27 -8.02 -1.81
N TYR A 151 -0.63 -8.10 -2.78
CA TYR A 151 -1.18 -6.96 -3.50
C TYR A 151 -2.70 -6.95 -3.43
N GLY A 152 -3.31 -5.79 -3.28
CA GLY A 152 -4.76 -5.67 -3.31
C GLY A 152 -5.31 -4.58 -2.43
N ARG A 153 -6.52 -4.81 -1.92
CA ARG A 153 -7.21 -3.85 -1.07
C ARG A 153 -8.10 -4.52 -0.03
N ILE A 154 -8.38 -3.78 1.04
CA ILE A 154 -9.44 -4.05 1.99
C ILE A 154 -10.39 -2.86 1.98
N ALA A 155 -11.62 -3.08 1.56
CA ALA A 155 -12.67 -2.08 1.50
C ALA A 155 -13.39 -1.90 2.85
N PRO A 156 -13.84 -0.67 3.15
CA PRO A 156 -14.70 -0.39 4.30
C PRO A 156 -16.07 -1.08 4.16
N PRO A 157 -16.89 -1.08 5.24
CA PRO A 157 -18.27 -1.56 5.14
C PRO A 157 -19.07 -0.84 4.05
N PRO A 158 -19.81 -1.59 3.20
CA PRO A 158 -20.66 -1.00 2.18
C PRO A 158 -21.80 -0.21 2.80
N GLY A 159 -22.42 0.65 1.98
CA GLY A 159 -23.63 1.38 2.34
C GLY A 159 -24.73 0.46 2.88
N ARG A 160 -25.58 0.98 3.78
CA ARG A 160 -26.61 0.20 4.47
C ARG A 160 -27.54 -0.50 3.47
N ARG A 161 -27.62 -1.85 3.54
CA ARG A 161 -28.37 -2.74 2.63
C ARG A 161 -27.82 -2.83 1.20
N VAL A 162 -26.62 -2.35 0.94
CA VAL A 162 -25.90 -2.55 -0.33
C VAL A 162 -24.98 -3.76 -0.20
N VAL A 163 -24.94 -4.60 -1.24
CA VAL A 163 -23.90 -5.62 -1.43
C VAL A 163 -22.90 -5.06 -2.41
N ALA A 164 -21.64 -4.94 -1.99
CA ALA A 164 -20.55 -4.44 -2.81
C ALA A 164 -20.20 -5.38 -3.97
N VAL A 165 -19.51 -4.83 -4.95
CA VAL A 165 -18.92 -5.56 -6.06
C VAL A 165 -17.41 -5.67 -5.81
N PRO A 166 -16.75 -6.80 -6.12
CA PRO A 166 -15.30 -6.90 -6.05
C PRO A 166 -14.64 -6.16 -7.23
N SER A 167 -14.66 -4.82 -7.17
CA SER A 167 -14.21 -3.93 -8.24
C SER A 167 -12.72 -4.09 -8.56
N TYR A 168 -11.88 -4.35 -7.55
CA TYR A 168 -10.43 -4.52 -7.75
C TYR A 168 -10.14 -5.82 -8.50
N MET A 169 -10.75 -6.92 -8.07
CA MET A 169 -10.54 -8.22 -8.71
C MET A 169 -11.13 -8.25 -10.12
N LYS A 170 -12.26 -7.56 -10.36
CA LYS A 170 -12.80 -7.36 -11.71
C LYS A 170 -11.86 -6.51 -12.58
N ALA A 171 -11.21 -5.48 -12.03
CA ALA A 171 -10.22 -4.70 -12.75
C ALA A 171 -8.99 -5.54 -13.13
N VAL A 172 -8.43 -6.31 -12.18
CA VAL A 172 -7.33 -7.28 -12.42
C VAL A 172 -7.69 -8.26 -13.52
N ALA A 173 -8.85 -8.94 -13.41
CA ALA A 173 -9.31 -9.89 -14.42
C ALA A 173 -9.47 -9.25 -15.81
N THR A 174 -9.97 -8.00 -15.87
CA THR A 174 -10.14 -7.26 -17.12
C THR A 174 -8.79 -6.87 -17.77
N ILE A 175 -7.74 -6.58 -16.98
CA ILE A 175 -6.39 -6.35 -17.50
C ILE A 175 -5.84 -7.64 -18.11
N LEU A 176 -5.87 -8.74 -17.34
CA LEU A 176 -5.31 -10.03 -17.77
C LEU A 176 -6.06 -10.63 -18.97
N ARG A 177 -7.35 -10.33 -19.14
CA ARG A 177 -8.15 -10.77 -20.30
C ARG A 177 -7.65 -10.25 -21.65
N SER A 178 -6.74 -9.26 -21.66
CA SER A 178 -6.01 -8.85 -22.88
C SER A 178 -5.05 -9.92 -23.43
N GLY A 179 -4.75 -10.97 -22.66
CA GLY A 179 -3.73 -11.97 -22.97
C GLY A 179 -2.31 -11.56 -22.52
N TYR A 180 -2.12 -10.30 -22.11
CA TYR A 180 -0.86 -9.82 -21.54
C TYR A 180 -0.91 -9.82 -20.00
N ARG A 181 0.18 -10.27 -19.37
CA ARG A 181 0.41 -10.16 -17.93
C ARG A 181 1.54 -9.14 -17.66
N PRO A 182 1.22 -7.94 -17.16
CA PRO A 182 2.23 -7.00 -16.66
C PRO A 182 3.01 -7.57 -15.47
N ALA A 183 4.06 -6.86 -15.03
CA ALA A 183 4.62 -7.09 -13.70
C ALA A 183 3.52 -6.93 -12.63
N VAL A 184 3.60 -7.66 -11.52
CA VAL A 184 2.47 -7.72 -10.56
C VAL A 184 2.22 -6.37 -9.88
N GLU A 185 3.27 -5.59 -9.68
CA GLU A 185 3.26 -4.21 -9.20
C GLU A 185 2.45 -3.32 -10.17
N GLN A 186 2.78 -3.38 -11.47
CA GLN A 186 2.09 -2.63 -12.53
C GLN A 186 0.63 -3.08 -12.71
N LEU A 187 0.36 -4.38 -12.59
CA LEU A 187 -0.99 -4.94 -12.61
C LEU A 187 -1.82 -4.42 -11.44
N HIS A 188 -1.22 -4.32 -10.25
CA HIS A 188 -1.84 -3.78 -9.05
C HIS A 188 -2.13 -2.28 -9.19
N GLU A 189 -1.15 -1.48 -9.61
CA GLU A 189 -1.30 -0.04 -9.89
C GLU A 189 -2.40 0.25 -10.93
N GLN A 190 -2.38 -0.48 -12.05
CA GLN A 190 -3.40 -0.35 -13.10
C GLN A 190 -4.80 -0.79 -12.63
N ALA A 191 -4.89 -1.78 -11.75
CA ALA A 191 -6.15 -2.20 -11.17
C ALA A 191 -6.70 -1.18 -10.16
N LEU A 192 -5.84 -0.62 -9.30
CA LEU A 192 -6.20 0.48 -8.39
C LEU A 192 -6.66 1.73 -9.16
N GLY A 193 -5.94 2.12 -10.21
CA GLY A 193 -6.31 3.25 -11.07
C GLY A 193 -7.68 3.13 -11.73
N ARG A 194 -8.21 1.90 -11.87
CA ARG A 194 -9.56 1.63 -12.39
C ARG A 194 -10.67 1.68 -11.34
N LEU A 195 -10.35 1.69 -10.04
CA LEU A 195 -11.35 1.83 -8.95
C LEU A 195 -11.94 3.24 -8.87
N GLY A 196 -11.15 4.26 -9.22
CA GLY A 196 -11.52 5.66 -8.99
C GLY A 196 -11.90 5.90 -7.52
N ALA A 197 -12.94 6.69 -7.28
CA ALA A 197 -13.32 7.04 -5.90
C ALA A 197 -13.81 5.87 -5.02
N GLU A 198 -14.11 4.68 -5.58
CA GLU A 198 -14.44 3.51 -4.75
C GLU A 198 -13.24 3.04 -3.91
N GLY A 199 -12.00 3.33 -4.35
CA GLY A 199 -10.77 2.92 -3.68
C GLY A 199 -10.21 3.86 -2.62
N TYR A 200 -10.77 5.08 -2.46
CA TYR A 200 -10.14 6.13 -1.64
C TYR A 200 -10.22 5.90 -0.13
N ALA A 201 -11.21 5.13 0.31
CA ALA A 201 -11.36 4.76 1.70
C ALA A 201 -10.77 3.37 2.00
N ASP A 202 -10.14 2.71 1.03
CA ASP A 202 -9.65 1.33 1.17
C ASP A 202 -8.25 1.29 1.81
N VAL A 203 -7.98 0.26 2.61
CA VAL A 203 -6.60 -0.08 3.01
C VAL A 203 -5.96 -0.78 1.82
N VAL A 204 -5.08 -0.06 1.12
CA VAL A 204 -4.28 -0.61 0.03
C VAL A 204 -3.21 -1.56 0.61
N LEU A 205 -3.09 -2.74 0.00
CA LEU A 205 -2.08 -3.74 0.34
C LEU A 205 -1.04 -3.76 -0.79
N SER A 206 0.18 -3.32 -0.48
CA SER A 206 1.30 -3.31 -1.43
C SER A 206 2.58 -3.76 -0.70
N ALA A 207 2.69 -5.05 -0.44
CA ALA A 207 3.87 -5.65 0.17
C ALA A 207 4.63 -6.48 -0.89
N PRO A 208 5.72 -5.94 -1.47
CA PRO A 208 6.60 -6.75 -2.30
C PRO A 208 7.20 -7.86 -1.42
N GLY A 209 6.99 -9.11 -1.82
CA GLY A 209 7.59 -10.24 -1.12
C GLY A 209 9.10 -10.14 -1.21
N VAL A 210 9.82 -10.52 -0.15
CA VAL A 210 11.30 -10.45 -0.15
C VAL A 210 11.85 -11.27 -1.32
N GLY A 211 12.26 -10.56 -2.37
CA GLY A 211 12.78 -11.15 -3.59
C GLY A 211 14.18 -11.72 -3.36
N ALA A 212 14.40 -12.95 -3.81
CA ALA A 212 15.76 -13.44 -4.03
C ALA A 212 16.35 -12.64 -5.20
N GLY A 213 17.14 -11.61 -4.88
CA GLY A 213 17.75 -10.73 -5.86
C GLY A 213 18.71 -11.48 -6.79
N VAL A 214 18.54 -11.29 -8.09
CA VAL A 214 19.51 -11.62 -9.14
C VAL A 214 19.52 -10.41 -10.09
N PRO A 215 20.65 -9.70 -10.21
CA PRO A 215 21.52 -9.99 -11.35
C PRO A 215 23.03 -10.03 -11.01
N GLY A 216 23.80 -10.52 -11.98
CA GLY A 216 25.21 -10.91 -11.89
C GLY A 216 26.14 -9.96 -11.13
N GLY A 217 26.82 -10.53 -10.14
CA GLY A 217 28.00 -9.97 -9.48
C GLY A 217 28.89 -11.11 -9.00
N PHE A 218 30.13 -11.18 -9.51
CA PHE A 218 31.06 -12.26 -9.18
C PHE A 218 31.60 -12.03 -7.75
N ALA A 219 31.26 -12.91 -6.81
CA ALA A 219 31.80 -12.90 -5.44
C ALA A 219 32.18 -14.33 -5.00
N PRO A 220 33.22 -14.52 -4.17
CA PRO A 220 33.87 -15.83 -4.04
C PRO A 220 33.06 -16.82 -3.20
N ARG A 221 32.97 -18.06 -3.68
CA ARG A 221 32.47 -19.21 -2.90
C ARG A 221 33.32 -19.41 -1.63
N PRO A 222 32.74 -19.51 -0.43
CA PRO A 222 33.37 -20.26 0.66
C PRO A 222 33.28 -21.77 0.35
N PRO A 223 34.31 -22.57 0.69
CA PRO A 223 34.32 -24.00 0.39
C PRO A 223 33.40 -24.79 1.35
N SER A 224 32.51 -25.60 0.79
CA SER A 224 31.77 -26.60 1.55
C SER A 224 32.71 -27.72 2.03
N ALA A 225 32.85 -27.88 3.34
CA ALA A 225 33.53 -29.04 3.93
C ALA A 225 32.79 -29.48 5.21
N LEU A 226 31.81 -30.37 5.04
CA LEU A 226 31.25 -31.18 6.12
C LEU A 226 31.32 -32.65 5.71
N ASN A 227 32.38 -33.32 6.15
CA ASN A 227 32.43 -34.75 6.39
C ASN A 227 33.25 -34.93 7.68
N GLY A 228 32.80 -35.83 8.57
CA GLY A 228 33.34 -36.01 9.93
C GLY A 228 34.73 -36.65 9.99
N PRO A 229 35.26 -37.01 11.19
CA PRO A 229 34.48 -37.56 12.32
C PRO A 229 34.79 -36.98 13.73
N ARG A 230 33.92 -37.33 14.69
CA ARG A 230 34.17 -37.44 16.16
C ARG A 230 34.19 -38.94 16.52
N PRO A 231 34.64 -39.40 17.72
CA PRO A 231 34.96 -38.67 18.96
C PRO A 231 36.47 -38.81 19.32
N GLN A 232 37.05 -38.63 20.51
CA GLN A 232 36.60 -38.52 21.92
C GLN A 232 37.38 -37.44 22.72
N THR A 233 36.97 -37.24 23.98
CA THR A 233 37.67 -36.57 25.10
C THR A 233 38.40 -37.63 25.97
N PRO A 234 39.15 -37.32 27.06
CA PRO A 234 39.42 -36.01 27.70
C PRO A 234 40.92 -35.72 27.98
N ASP A 235 41.24 -34.49 28.37
CA ASP A 235 41.79 -34.13 29.69
C ASP A 235 42.20 -32.65 29.72
N GLY A 236 42.26 -32.07 30.92
CA GLY A 236 42.68 -30.68 31.15
C GLY A 236 44.00 -30.59 31.91
N LEU A 237 44.21 -29.41 32.52
CA LEU A 237 45.29 -29.00 33.43
C LEU A 237 46.51 -28.27 32.80
N ASP A 238 46.67 -27.05 33.32
CA ASP A 238 47.89 -26.43 33.86
C ASP A 238 49.02 -25.96 32.90
N ASP A 239 48.89 -24.69 32.53
CA ASP A 239 49.70 -23.54 33.01
C ASP A 239 51.24 -23.63 33.21
N ALA A 240 51.87 -22.47 32.93
CA ALA A 240 53.14 -21.94 33.42
C ALA A 240 54.51 -22.60 33.07
N GLY A 241 55.30 -21.86 32.28
CA GLY A 241 56.77 -21.82 32.35
C GLY A 241 57.50 -22.16 31.04
N LEU A 242 58.65 -21.57 30.70
CA LEU A 242 59.49 -20.55 31.35
C LEU A 242 60.48 -19.97 30.31
N SER A 243 60.77 -18.66 30.37
CA SER A 243 62.09 -18.04 30.04
C SER A 243 62.65 -18.14 28.59
N ARG A 244 63.53 -17.24 28.09
CA ARG A 244 63.95 -15.85 28.38
C ARG A 244 64.97 -15.44 27.27
N LYS A 245 65.35 -14.14 27.22
CA LYS A 245 66.50 -13.55 26.45
C LYS A 245 66.26 -13.43 24.93
N SER A 246 66.60 -12.32 24.25
CA SER A 246 67.20 -11.04 24.66
C SER A 246 66.77 -9.89 23.73
N ALA A 247 66.69 -8.67 24.27
CA ALA A 247 66.85 -7.42 23.50
C ALA A 247 68.32 -6.94 23.62
N PRO A 248 68.80 -5.95 22.83
CA PRO A 248 68.52 -4.56 23.22
C PRO A 248 68.35 -3.54 22.06
N ARG A 249 67.61 -2.45 22.34
CA ARG A 249 67.95 -1.00 22.15
C ARG A 249 68.47 -0.49 20.78
N SER A 250 68.16 0.73 20.33
CA SER A 250 67.39 1.84 20.93
C SER A 250 66.90 2.83 19.86
N GLN A 251 65.71 3.40 20.08
CA GLN A 251 65.38 4.83 20.07
C GLN A 251 65.98 5.76 18.99
N GLU A 252 65.11 6.51 18.31
CA GLU A 252 65.03 7.95 18.59
C GLU A 252 63.60 8.47 18.33
N SER A 253 63.29 9.67 18.85
CA SER A 253 61.92 10.15 19.07
C SER A 253 61.65 11.53 18.47
N ASP A 254 60.37 11.77 18.14
CA ASP A 254 59.71 13.07 17.99
C ASP A 254 60.14 14.13 19.04
N PRO A 255 59.92 15.47 18.84
CA PRO A 255 58.82 16.06 18.05
C PRO A 255 59.12 17.36 17.25
N ARG A 256 58.16 17.80 16.41
CA ARG A 256 57.39 19.07 16.61
C ARG A 256 56.47 19.45 15.44
N SER A 257 55.30 19.98 15.80
CA SER A 257 54.26 20.47 14.90
C SER A 257 54.58 21.86 14.31
N ALA A 258 54.19 22.09 13.05
CA ALA A 258 53.75 23.39 12.56
C ALA A 258 52.82 23.23 11.34
N ASP A 259 51.52 23.43 11.59
CA ASP A 259 50.59 24.19 10.77
C ASP A 259 50.62 24.02 9.23
N ARG A 260 49.65 23.25 8.71
CA ARG A 260 49.06 23.54 7.39
C ARG A 260 47.61 23.10 7.33
N ALA A 261 46.70 24.08 7.42
CA ALA A 261 45.26 23.86 7.27
C ALA A 261 44.92 23.12 5.95
N PRO A 262 44.02 22.11 5.99
CA PRO A 262 43.35 21.67 4.78
C PRO A 262 42.44 22.80 4.30
N ARG A 263 42.55 23.09 3.01
CA ARG A 263 41.77 24.14 2.33
C ARG A 263 40.29 23.97 2.61
N SER A 264 39.60 25.10 2.73
CA SER A 264 38.15 25.19 2.57
C SER A 264 37.73 24.30 1.41
N GLN A 265 36.90 23.29 1.68
CA GLN A 265 36.19 22.63 0.60
C GLN A 265 35.23 23.67 0.04
N GLU A 266 35.60 24.23 -1.11
CA GLU A 266 34.63 24.83 -2.02
C GLU A 266 33.49 23.83 -2.17
N SER A 267 32.29 24.24 -1.74
CA SER A 267 31.07 23.49 -1.95
C SER A 267 30.92 23.22 -3.44
N ASP A 268 31.16 21.98 -3.87
CA ASP A 268 31.15 21.58 -5.28
C ASP A 268 29.80 22.00 -5.89
N PRO A 269 29.77 22.81 -6.97
CA PRO A 269 28.52 23.33 -7.54
C PRO A 269 27.58 22.26 -8.14
N ARG A 270 27.90 20.97 -7.95
CA ARG A 270 27.26 19.80 -8.56
C ARG A 270 26.44 18.94 -7.60
N SER A 271 26.32 19.32 -6.33
CA SER A 271 25.36 18.70 -5.39
C SER A 271 23.91 19.18 -5.59
N ARG A 272 23.48 19.41 -6.84
CA ARG A 272 22.15 19.94 -7.20
C ARG A 272 21.13 18.91 -7.69
N ASP A 273 21.54 17.65 -7.84
CA ASP A 273 20.66 16.56 -8.30
C ASP A 273 20.23 15.63 -7.14
N SER A 274 20.02 16.20 -5.94
CA SER A 274 19.12 15.56 -4.98
C SER A 274 17.71 15.84 -5.46
N ASP A 275 16.91 14.80 -5.70
CA ASP A 275 15.48 14.95 -5.99
C ASP A 275 14.83 15.80 -4.87
N PRO A 276 14.23 16.96 -5.20
CA PRO A 276 13.52 17.81 -4.24
C PRO A 276 12.51 17.06 -3.35
N HIS A 277 11.89 16.00 -3.87
CA HIS A 277 10.93 15.20 -3.13
C HIS A 277 11.58 14.32 -2.04
N THR A 278 12.88 14.02 -2.13
CA THR A 278 13.57 13.19 -1.14
C THR A 278 13.61 13.89 0.23
N ALA A 279 14.04 15.16 0.28
CA ALA A 279 14.13 15.91 1.53
C ALA A 279 12.74 16.13 2.20
N VAL A 280 11.71 16.36 1.38
CA VAL A 280 10.31 16.45 1.86
C VAL A 280 9.84 15.09 2.39
N THR A 281 10.13 14.00 1.69
CA THR A 281 9.76 12.64 2.11
C THR A 281 10.45 12.25 3.43
N ASP A 282 11.74 12.52 3.58
CA ASP A 282 12.49 12.26 4.82
C ASP A 282 11.92 13.04 6.02
N ALA A 283 11.50 14.29 5.81
CA ALA A 283 10.82 15.08 6.82
C ALA A 283 9.45 14.50 7.20
N VAL A 284 8.66 14.03 6.23
CA VAL A 284 7.38 13.34 6.47
C VAL A 284 7.55 12.03 7.22
N GLN A 285 8.49 11.17 6.83
CA GLN A 285 8.75 9.88 7.49
C GLN A 285 9.22 10.06 8.95
N ALA A 286 9.89 11.18 9.24
CA ALA A 286 10.28 11.55 10.60
C ALA A 286 9.18 12.32 11.38
N GLY A 287 7.95 12.44 10.85
CA GLY A 287 6.83 13.14 11.48
C GLY A 287 6.96 14.66 11.53
N ARG A 288 7.95 15.25 10.85
CA ARG A 288 8.22 16.69 10.85
C ARG A 288 7.46 17.40 9.73
N HIS A 289 6.14 17.33 9.78
CA HIS A 289 5.25 17.85 8.73
C HIS A 289 5.40 19.36 8.51
N ALA A 290 5.76 20.13 9.55
CA ALA A 290 6.05 21.57 9.42
C ALA A 290 7.33 21.84 8.60
N ASP A 291 8.40 21.09 8.84
CA ASP A 291 9.64 21.18 8.06
C ASP A 291 9.40 20.77 6.60
N ALA A 292 8.62 19.70 6.38
CA ALA A 292 8.26 19.22 5.05
C ALA A 292 7.48 20.29 4.24
N ASP A 293 6.53 20.98 4.88
CA ASP A 293 5.76 22.07 4.28
C ASP A 293 6.60 23.32 4.03
N ALA A 294 7.57 23.64 4.90
CA ALA A 294 8.52 24.72 4.66
C ALA A 294 9.39 24.45 3.42
N LEU A 295 9.96 23.24 3.30
CA LEU A 295 10.71 22.81 2.12
C LEU A 295 9.86 22.87 0.84
N ALA A 296 8.63 22.32 0.88
CA ALA A 296 7.71 22.38 -0.25
C ALA A 296 7.30 23.82 -0.62
N ALA A 297 7.20 24.73 0.36
CA ALA A 297 6.90 26.15 0.11
C ALA A 297 8.09 26.90 -0.50
N GLU A 298 9.34 26.56 -0.17
CA GLU A 298 10.52 27.11 -0.84
C GLU A 298 10.55 26.69 -2.32
N HIS A 299 10.24 25.43 -2.61
CA HIS A 299 10.14 24.92 -3.98
C HIS A 299 8.95 25.51 -4.76
N GLU A 300 7.76 25.65 -4.15
CA GLU A 300 6.62 26.36 -4.74
C GLU A 300 7.01 27.79 -5.14
N GLN A 301 7.60 28.55 -4.22
CA GLN A 301 8.03 29.92 -4.49
C GLN A 301 9.13 29.99 -5.56
N ALA A 302 10.03 29.01 -5.61
CA ALA A 302 11.04 28.92 -6.66
C ALA A 302 10.38 28.68 -8.04
N ALA A 303 9.44 27.74 -8.12
CA ALA A 303 8.68 27.45 -9.33
C ALA A 303 7.84 28.66 -9.78
N VAL A 304 7.12 29.33 -8.86
CA VAL A 304 6.36 30.55 -9.14
C VAL A 304 7.25 31.67 -9.69
N ARG A 305 8.48 31.85 -9.16
CA ARG A 305 9.44 32.85 -9.66
C ARG A 305 10.02 32.50 -11.03
N ALA A 306 10.22 31.22 -11.33
CA ALA A 306 10.86 30.77 -12.56
C ALA A 306 9.88 30.55 -13.73
N HIS A 307 8.67 30.08 -13.44
CA HIS A 307 7.69 29.59 -14.42
C HIS A 307 6.31 30.28 -14.31
N GLY A 308 6.07 31.04 -13.25
CA GLY A 308 4.79 31.71 -12.99
C GLY A 308 3.81 30.86 -12.18
N ARG A 309 2.76 31.50 -11.64
CA ARG A 309 1.87 30.86 -10.65
C ARG A 309 0.96 29.75 -11.20
N GLY A 310 0.70 29.76 -12.51
CA GLY A 310 -0.14 28.75 -13.18
C GLY A 310 0.65 27.65 -13.90
N SER A 311 1.96 27.57 -13.70
CA SER A 311 2.77 26.50 -14.30
C SER A 311 2.53 25.17 -13.60
N GLU A 312 2.72 24.04 -14.30
CA GLU A 312 2.55 22.71 -13.69
C GLU A 312 3.56 22.48 -12.56
N GLU A 313 4.75 23.08 -12.61
CA GLU A 313 5.73 23.02 -11.51
C GLU A 313 5.23 23.75 -10.26
N ALA A 314 4.67 24.96 -10.41
CA ALA A 314 4.12 25.72 -9.29
C ALA A 314 2.85 25.07 -8.71
N LEU A 315 2.01 24.52 -9.58
CA LEU A 315 0.82 23.76 -9.19
C LEU A 315 1.20 22.47 -8.46
N HIS A 316 2.15 21.69 -8.98
CA HIS A 316 2.65 20.46 -8.34
C HIS A 316 3.13 20.68 -6.91
N TRP A 317 3.92 21.73 -6.65
CA TRP A 317 4.33 22.06 -5.28
C TRP A 317 3.18 22.55 -4.39
N SER A 318 2.18 23.23 -4.98
CA SER A 318 0.94 23.59 -4.29
C SER A 318 0.12 22.34 -3.90
N GLU A 319 0.08 21.33 -4.77
CA GLU A 319 -0.55 20.02 -4.52
C GLU A 319 0.17 19.25 -3.41
N VAL A 320 1.50 19.16 -3.45
CA VAL A 320 2.32 18.57 -2.39
C VAL A 320 2.04 19.23 -1.03
N ARG A 321 1.96 20.57 -0.97
CA ARG A 321 1.62 21.28 0.27
C ARG A 321 0.19 21.03 0.76
N ALA A 322 -0.75 20.82 -0.15
CA ALA A 322 -2.12 20.45 0.22
C ALA A 322 -2.19 19.06 0.86
N ASP A 323 -1.43 18.09 0.34
CA ASP A 323 -1.30 16.75 0.93
C ASP A 323 -0.49 16.74 2.24
N LEU A 324 0.55 17.57 2.36
CA LEU A 324 1.28 17.77 3.62
C LEU A 324 0.40 18.33 4.74
N ALA A 325 -0.50 19.26 4.42
CA ALA A 325 -1.49 19.77 5.38
C ALA A 325 -2.48 18.68 5.83
N MET A 326 -2.89 17.77 4.93
CA MET A 326 -3.69 16.60 5.29
C MET A 326 -2.92 15.66 6.22
N LEU A 327 -1.66 15.35 5.93
CA LEU A 327 -0.81 14.51 6.78
C LEU A 327 -0.55 15.13 8.17
N ALA A 328 -0.49 16.45 8.25
CA ALA A 328 -0.41 17.19 9.52
C ALA A 328 -1.74 17.22 10.31
N GLY A 329 -2.83 16.67 9.78
CA GLY A 329 -4.15 16.69 10.41
C GLY A 329 -4.87 18.04 10.32
N ASP A 330 -4.54 18.89 9.36
CA ASP A 330 -5.17 20.20 9.13
C ASP A 330 -6.05 20.18 7.85
N PRO A 331 -7.30 19.70 7.94
CA PRO A 331 -8.21 19.64 6.79
C PRO A 331 -8.66 21.02 6.32
N VAL A 332 -8.61 22.05 7.18
CA VAL A 332 -8.95 23.44 6.80
C VAL A 332 -7.90 23.98 5.84
N ARG A 333 -6.62 23.83 6.19
CA ARG A 333 -5.50 24.23 5.35
C ARG A 333 -5.40 23.39 4.08
N SER A 334 -5.59 22.08 4.18
CA SER A 334 -5.60 21.19 3.00
C SER A 334 -6.73 21.54 2.03
N CYS A 335 -7.96 21.76 2.53
CA CYS A 335 -9.10 22.22 1.73
C CYS A 335 -8.78 23.53 1.00
N ARG A 336 -8.32 24.57 1.71
CA ARG A 336 -7.98 25.86 1.12
C ARG A 336 -6.88 25.76 0.05
N ALA A 337 -5.89 24.90 0.25
CA ALA A 337 -4.85 24.65 -0.75
C ALA A 337 -5.41 23.97 -2.02
N TRP A 338 -6.27 22.96 -1.87
CA TRP A 338 -6.93 22.29 -2.99
C TRP A 338 -7.89 23.19 -3.77
N LEU A 339 -8.64 24.08 -3.10
CA LEU A 339 -9.45 25.13 -3.74
C LEU A 339 -8.57 26.06 -4.59
N ALA A 340 -7.43 26.50 -4.04
CA ALA A 340 -6.48 27.36 -4.75
C ALA A 340 -5.84 26.67 -5.97
N VAL A 341 -5.48 25.40 -5.89
CA VAL A 341 -4.97 24.60 -7.03
C VAL A 341 -6.02 24.52 -8.14
N ALA A 342 -7.27 24.15 -7.80
CA ALA A 342 -8.35 24.05 -8.78
C ALA A 342 -8.64 25.40 -9.46
N GLY A 343 -8.71 26.48 -8.67
CA GLY A 343 -8.89 27.84 -9.18
C GLY A 343 -7.74 28.28 -10.10
N ALA A 344 -6.49 27.95 -9.75
CA ALA A 344 -5.32 28.27 -10.56
C ALA A 344 -5.25 27.47 -11.87
N ARG A 345 -5.59 26.17 -11.86
CA ARG A 345 -5.70 25.35 -13.07
C ARG A 345 -6.77 25.89 -14.03
N LEU A 346 -7.94 26.26 -13.52
CA LEU A 346 -9.01 26.90 -14.30
C LEU A 346 -8.58 28.28 -14.85
N ALA A 347 -7.88 29.09 -14.04
CA ALA A 347 -7.36 30.40 -14.47
C ALA A 347 -6.24 30.29 -15.52
N ALA A 348 -5.48 29.18 -15.54
CA ALA A 348 -4.52 28.83 -16.58
C ALA A 348 -5.20 28.32 -17.88
N GLY A 349 -6.53 28.28 -17.95
CA GLY A 349 -7.29 27.88 -19.13
C GLY A 349 -7.49 26.37 -19.28
N GLN A 350 -7.21 25.56 -18.25
CA GLN A 350 -7.53 24.13 -18.28
C GLN A 350 -9.05 23.94 -18.31
N ALA A 351 -9.52 23.01 -19.13
CA ALA A 351 -10.95 22.71 -19.25
C ALA A 351 -11.53 22.17 -17.94
N ALA A 352 -12.81 22.43 -17.67
CA ALA A 352 -13.45 22.04 -16.42
C ALA A 352 -13.59 20.51 -16.24
N ASP A 353 -13.55 19.75 -17.34
CA ASP A 353 -13.54 18.29 -17.39
C ASP A 353 -12.13 17.69 -17.49
N ALA A 354 -11.08 18.53 -17.44
CA ALA A 354 -9.71 18.06 -17.41
C ALA A 354 -9.46 17.25 -16.11
N PRO A 355 -8.88 16.04 -16.17
CA PRO A 355 -8.76 15.16 -15.00
C PRO A 355 -8.05 15.79 -13.80
N ALA A 356 -7.06 16.67 -14.02
CA ALA A 356 -6.35 17.37 -12.95
C ALA A 356 -7.21 18.45 -12.26
N VAL A 357 -8.09 19.12 -13.01
CA VAL A 357 -9.08 20.07 -12.47
C VAL A 357 -10.14 19.32 -11.67
N GLU A 358 -10.70 18.25 -12.23
CA GLU A 358 -11.65 17.38 -11.52
C GLU A 358 -11.06 16.85 -10.20
N ALA A 359 -9.83 16.30 -10.25
CA ALA A 359 -9.14 15.76 -9.08
C ALA A 359 -8.87 16.82 -7.98
N ALA A 360 -8.50 18.05 -8.36
CA ALA A 360 -8.28 19.12 -7.39
C ALA A 360 -9.58 19.52 -6.66
N VAL A 361 -10.72 19.63 -7.36
CA VAL A 361 -12.02 19.93 -6.74
C VAL A 361 -12.57 18.72 -5.96
N ASP A 362 -12.26 17.49 -6.38
CA ASP A 362 -12.54 16.26 -5.63
C ASP A 362 -11.80 16.23 -4.28
N ARG A 363 -10.51 16.53 -4.26
CA ARG A 363 -9.72 16.64 -3.03
C ARG A 363 -10.18 17.81 -2.14
N ALA A 364 -10.48 18.98 -2.72
CA ALA A 364 -11.03 20.12 -1.97
C ALA A 364 -12.35 19.76 -1.25
N HIS A 365 -13.27 19.10 -1.95
CA HIS A 365 -14.55 18.64 -1.40
C HIS A 365 -14.34 17.61 -0.27
N HIS A 366 -13.44 16.66 -0.49
CA HIS A 366 -13.12 15.64 0.52
C HIS A 366 -12.58 16.27 1.81
N GLN A 367 -11.60 17.18 1.70
CA GLN A 367 -11.02 17.87 2.87
C GLN A 367 -12.04 18.76 3.58
N TRP A 368 -12.90 19.46 2.83
CA TRP A 368 -14.00 20.23 3.40
C TRP A 368 -14.93 19.38 4.28
N GLY A 369 -15.25 18.16 3.82
CA GLY A 369 -16.03 17.19 4.58
C GLY A 369 -15.36 16.66 5.85
N GLN A 370 -14.05 16.87 6.03
CA GLN A 370 -13.32 16.54 7.26
C GLN A 370 -13.19 17.73 8.23
N ILE A 371 -13.71 18.92 7.89
CA ILE A 371 -13.68 20.08 8.78
C ILE A 371 -14.80 19.94 9.83
N HIS A 372 -14.40 19.56 11.05
CA HIS A 372 -15.33 19.37 12.17
C HIS A 372 -15.78 20.69 12.82
N GLU A 373 -15.05 21.80 12.60
CA GLU A 373 -15.39 23.13 13.14
C GLU A 373 -16.41 23.84 12.23
N PRO A 374 -17.68 24.04 12.66
CA PRO A 374 -18.73 24.54 11.77
C PRO A 374 -18.46 25.94 11.20
N ALA A 375 -17.76 26.79 11.95
CA ALA A 375 -17.37 28.13 11.48
C ALA A 375 -16.42 28.06 10.27
N ARG A 376 -15.42 27.15 10.30
CA ARG A 376 -14.46 26.96 9.21
C ARG A 376 -15.07 26.26 8.01
N ALA A 377 -15.98 25.31 8.24
CA ALA A 377 -16.73 24.70 7.15
C ALA A 377 -17.62 25.75 6.42
N ARG A 378 -18.29 26.65 7.16
CA ARG A 378 -19.04 27.77 6.58
C ARG A 378 -18.17 28.78 5.82
N GLU A 379 -16.92 29.00 6.27
CA GLU A 379 -15.96 29.91 5.63
C GLU A 379 -15.59 29.44 4.21
N LEU A 380 -15.24 28.15 4.05
CA LEU A 380 -14.73 27.60 2.78
C LEU A 380 -15.80 27.00 1.87
N GLY A 381 -16.97 26.66 2.40
CA GLY A 381 -18.02 25.97 1.64
C GLY A 381 -18.60 26.74 0.45
N PRO A 382 -18.79 28.08 0.51
CA PRO A 382 -19.26 28.85 -0.65
C PRO A 382 -18.29 28.82 -1.84
N GLU A 383 -16.98 28.90 -1.58
CA GLU A 383 -15.93 28.79 -2.60
C GLU A 383 -15.92 27.39 -3.24
N LEU A 384 -16.07 26.35 -2.42
CA LEU A 384 -16.23 24.98 -2.89
C LEU A 384 -17.50 24.80 -3.76
N ALA A 385 -18.62 25.42 -3.37
CA ALA A 385 -19.87 25.36 -4.11
C ALA A 385 -19.76 26.07 -5.48
N GLU A 386 -19.08 27.22 -5.54
CA GLU A 386 -18.79 27.90 -6.81
C GLU A 386 -17.93 27.01 -7.73
N LEU A 387 -16.81 26.47 -7.21
CA LEU A 387 -15.96 25.56 -7.97
C LEU A 387 -16.72 24.31 -8.43
N ARG A 388 -17.65 23.77 -7.63
CA ARG A 388 -18.52 22.65 -8.04
C ARG A 388 -19.61 22.98 -9.05
N SER A 389 -20.07 24.24 -9.11
CA SER A 389 -20.95 24.67 -10.19
C SER A 389 -20.24 24.72 -11.55
N ARG A 390 -18.93 25.00 -11.52
CA ARG A 390 -18.05 25.06 -12.70
C ARG A 390 -17.47 23.70 -13.08
N VAL A 391 -17.18 22.87 -12.08
CA VAL A 391 -16.58 21.52 -12.17
C VAL A 391 -17.53 20.52 -11.50
N PRO A 392 -18.66 20.17 -12.15
CA PRO A 392 -19.64 19.24 -11.61
C PRO A 392 -19.06 17.82 -11.44
N GLY A 393 -18.03 17.49 -12.22
CA GLY A 393 -17.39 16.18 -12.25
C GLY A 393 -18.26 15.11 -12.93
N ARG A 394 -17.72 13.90 -13.03
CA ARG A 394 -18.37 12.75 -13.73
C ARG A 394 -19.54 12.10 -12.98
N ARG A 395 -19.92 12.63 -11.80
CA ARG A 395 -21.01 12.10 -10.98
C ARG A 395 -21.99 13.20 -10.59
N ALA A 396 -23.26 13.00 -10.88
CA ALA A 396 -24.33 13.89 -10.43
C ALA A 396 -24.41 13.93 -8.89
N GLY A 397 -24.80 15.09 -8.34
CA GLY A 397 -25.08 15.28 -6.91
C GLY A 397 -23.92 15.82 -6.06
N ALA A 398 -22.71 16.00 -6.61
CA ALA A 398 -21.58 16.56 -5.84
C ALA A 398 -21.84 18.00 -5.38
N LEU A 399 -22.43 18.85 -6.24
CA LEU A 399 -22.85 20.20 -5.89
C LEU A 399 -24.01 20.21 -4.88
N ASP A 400 -25.02 19.37 -5.11
CA ASP A 400 -26.19 19.26 -4.23
C ASP A 400 -25.78 18.86 -2.80
N HIS A 401 -24.79 17.97 -2.65
CA HIS A 401 -24.24 17.59 -1.36
C HIS A 401 -23.57 18.77 -0.63
N VAL A 402 -22.76 19.59 -1.32
CA VAL A 402 -22.16 20.80 -0.72
C VAL A 402 -23.24 21.79 -0.30
N GLN A 403 -24.25 22.01 -1.15
CA GLN A 403 -25.36 22.93 -0.86
C GLN A 403 -26.21 22.47 0.33
N GLN A 404 -26.57 21.18 0.39
CA GLN A 404 -27.33 20.62 1.52
C GLN A 404 -26.55 20.71 2.84
N HIS A 405 -25.25 20.39 2.82
CA HIS A 405 -24.41 20.48 4.00
C HIS A 405 -24.19 21.95 4.42
N LEU A 406 -24.05 22.89 3.48
CA LEU A 406 -24.03 24.33 3.78
C LEU A 406 -25.32 24.82 4.46
N VAL A 407 -26.49 24.39 3.98
CA VAL A 407 -27.78 24.72 4.62
C VAL A 407 -27.85 24.12 6.03
N GLN A 408 -27.44 22.87 6.22
CA GLN A 408 -27.37 22.25 7.55
C GLN A 408 -26.43 23.02 8.49
N LEU A 409 -25.26 23.44 7.99
CA LEU A 409 -24.33 24.27 8.75
C LEU A 409 -24.95 25.63 9.10
N GLN A 410 -25.67 26.28 8.19
CA GLN A 410 -26.37 27.55 8.49
C GLN A 410 -27.45 27.42 9.56
N LEU A 411 -28.07 26.25 9.71
CA LEU A 411 -29.08 25.96 10.76
C LEU A 411 -28.46 25.57 12.12
N LEU A 412 -27.15 25.32 12.18
CA LEU A 412 -26.39 24.94 13.38
C LEU A 412 -25.53 26.11 13.93
N GLY A 413 -25.89 27.34 13.61
CA GLY A 413 -25.22 28.57 14.06
C GLY A 413 -26.22 29.58 14.59
#